data_AF-A0A954LM34-F1
#
_entry.id   AF-A0A954LM34-F1
#
_cell.length_a   1.000
_cell.length_b   1.000
_cell.length_c   1.000
_cell.angle_alpha   90.00
_cell.angle_beta   90.00
_cell.angle_gamma   90.00
#
_symmetry.space_group_name_H-M   'P 1'
#
loop_
_entity.id
_entity.type
_entity.pdbx_description
1 polymer ?
#
loop_
_entity_poly.entity_id
_entity_poly.type
_entity_poly.pdbx_seq_one_letter_code
_entity_poly.pdbx_strand_id
1 'polypeptide(L)'
;MKTFGKISPRVVRRISAAEGYLDLDLPERAMRELETITEPGPYEPTVEYMKGEALIAQRRFAEAIGPLKRAVQLIPPPHNREAWKSLGECYRLRGDEELADMIELFSEQDNPPEAVPNIMQILNITLMLEQAVDDQQADDFDWGEHDDLDE
;
A
#
# COMPACT_ATOMS: atom_id res chain seq x y z
N MET A 1 -11.37 30.33 1.99
CA MET A 1 -9.95 30.62 1.70
C MET A 1 -9.14 29.47 2.28
N LYS A 2 -8.63 28.53 1.46
CA LYS A 2 -7.81 27.41 1.95
C LYS A 2 -6.52 28.01 2.46
N THR A 3 -6.28 27.95 3.78
CA THR A 3 -4.99 28.30 4.36
C THR A 3 -3.96 27.34 3.77
N PHE A 4 -3.06 27.84 2.90
CA PHE A 4 -1.88 27.09 2.51
C PHE A 4 -1.19 26.66 3.81
N GLY A 5 -1.17 25.35 4.07
CA GLY A 5 -0.59 24.79 5.29
C GLY A 5 0.82 25.30 5.43
N LYS A 6 1.13 25.95 6.56
CA LYS A 6 2.46 26.52 6.79
C LYS A 6 3.50 25.42 6.61
N ILE A 7 4.45 25.64 5.70
CA ILE A 7 5.60 24.75 5.53
C ILE A 7 6.38 24.75 6.85
N SER A 8 6.43 23.60 7.51
CA SER A 8 7.13 23.43 8.79
C SER A 8 8.58 23.00 8.52
N PRO A 9 9.60 23.83 8.84
CA PRO A 9 11.00 23.46 8.67
C PRO A 9 11.37 22.19 9.45
N ARG A 10 10.66 21.93 10.57
CA ARG A 10 10.83 20.73 11.37
C ARG A 10 10.40 19.48 10.60
N VAL A 11 9.26 19.54 9.89
CA VAL A 11 8.75 18.42 9.08
C VAL A 11 9.72 18.12 7.95
N VAL A 12 10.15 19.15 7.21
CA VAL A 12 11.15 18.99 6.13
C VAL A 12 12.42 18.32 6.64
N ARG A 13 12.98 18.78 7.76
CA ARG A 13 14.18 18.17 8.34
C ARG A 13 13.99 16.69 8.72
N ARG A 14 12.82 16.33 9.26
CA ARG A 14 12.50 14.94 9.63
C ARG A 14 12.36 14.04 8.40
N ILE A 15 11.72 14.54 7.35
CA ILE A 15 11.62 13.85 6.06
C ILE A 15 13.01 13.60 5.46
N SER A 16 13.85 14.64 5.37
CA SER A 16 15.22 14.48 4.86
C SER A 16 16.08 13.55 5.70
N ALA A 17 15.87 13.51 7.03
CA ALA A 17 16.55 12.54 7.89
C ALA A 17 16.05 11.11 7.62
N ALA A 18 14.74 10.91 7.45
CA ALA A 18 14.17 9.62 7.13
C ALA A 18 14.67 9.09 5.78
N GLU A 19 14.69 9.94 4.76
CA GLU A 19 15.27 9.65 3.43
C GLU A 19 16.71 9.16 3.56
N GLY A 20 17.57 9.93 4.22
CA GLY A 20 18.97 9.55 4.39
C GLY A 20 19.15 8.28 5.23
N TYR A 21 18.22 7.95 6.13
CA TYR A 21 18.24 6.67 6.82
C TYR A 21 17.83 5.50 5.93
N LEU A 22 16.89 5.68 4.99
CA LEU A 22 16.55 4.66 4.00
C LEU A 22 17.70 4.41 3.03
N ASP A 23 18.37 5.47 2.56
CA ASP A 23 19.56 5.35 1.70
C ASP A 23 20.70 4.56 2.36
N LEU A 24 20.75 4.57 3.69
CA LEU A 24 21.73 3.84 4.50
C LEU A 24 21.26 2.46 4.95
N ASP A 25 20.11 1.98 4.45
CA ASP A 25 19.48 0.71 4.85
C ASP A 25 19.20 0.62 6.36
N LEU A 26 18.75 1.74 6.97
CA LEU A 26 18.39 1.86 8.38
C LEU A 26 16.90 2.18 8.56
N PRO A 27 15.99 1.27 8.15
CA PRO A 27 14.57 1.58 8.06
C PRO A 27 13.89 1.84 9.42
N GLU A 28 14.38 1.28 10.52
CA GLU A 28 13.84 1.56 11.86
C GLU A 28 14.15 2.99 12.31
N ARG A 29 15.27 3.56 11.86
CA ARG A 29 15.60 4.97 12.13
C ARG A 29 14.75 5.90 11.28
N ALA A 30 14.52 5.54 10.01
CA ALA A 30 13.62 6.26 9.13
C ALA A 30 12.20 6.31 9.72
N MET A 31 11.64 5.16 10.11
CA MET A 31 10.33 5.08 10.75
C MET A 31 10.22 5.95 12.00
N ARG A 32 11.23 5.92 12.88
CA ARG A 32 11.22 6.75 14.10
C ARG A 32 11.16 8.24 13.78
N GLU A 33 11.84 8.70 12.74
CA GLU A 33 11.77 10.09 12.32
C GLU A 33 10.38 10.44 11.77
N LEU A 34 9.82 9.57 10.94
CA LEU A 34 8.50 9.72 10.31
C LEU A 34 7.36 9.71 11.34
N GLU A 35 7.42 8.85 12.35
CA GLU A 35 6.43 8.76 13.44
C GLU A 35 6.40 10.03 14.31
N THR A 36 7.49 10.80 14.34
CA THR A 36 7.51 12.09 15.07
C THR A 36 6.75 13.21 14.34
N ILE A 37 6.32 12.97 13.10
CA ILE A 37 5.58 13.93 12.29
C ILE A 37 4.08 13.73 12.55
N THR A 38 3.52 14.55 13.45
CA THR A 38 2.09 14.51 13.79
C THR A 38 1.24 15.39 12.88
N GLU A 39 1.83 16.42 12.27
CA GLU A 39 1.15 17.39 11.39
C GLU A 39 1.96 17.55 10.08
N PRO A 40 1.85 16.59 9.14
CA PRO A 40 2.67 16.60 7.93
C PRO A 40 2.25 17.71 6.95
N GLY A 41 0.98 18.14 7.01
CA GLY A 41 0.45 19.22 6.16
C GLY A 41 0.66 18.91 4.67
N PRO A 42 1.24 19.82 3.89
CA PRO A 42 1.50 19.58 2.45
C PRO A 42 2.40 18.38 2.17
N TYR A 43 3.14 17.88 3.16
CA TYR A 43 4.06 16.74 3.02
C TYR A 43 3.43 15.39 3.39
N GLU A 44 2.13 15.34 3.69
CA GLU A 44 1.41 14.06 3.93
C GLU A 44 1.71 13.00 2.85
N PRO A 45 1.66 13.30 1.54
CA PRO A 45 1.94 12.28 0.53
C PRO A 45 3.37 11.71 0.63
N THR A 46 4.36 12.56 0.89
CA THR A 46 5.78 12.16 1.04
C THR A 46 6.00 11.33 2.31
N VAL A 47 5.37 11.72 3.42
CA VAL A 47 5.49 10.99 4.69
C VAL A 47 4.89 9.59 4.56
N GLU A 48 3.72 9.46 3.94
CA GLU A 48 3.07 8.17 3.74
C GLU A 48 3.85 7.27 2.77
N TYR A 49 4.42 7.84 1.70
CA TYR A 49 5.32 7.12 0.81
C TYR A 49 6.53 6.56 1.56
N MET A 50 7.26 7.40 2.32
CA MET A 50 8.45 6.97 3.06
C MET A 50 8.16 5.96 4.16
N LYS A 51 6.98 6.02 4.81
CA LYS A 51 6.55 4.98 5.76
C LYS A 51 6.38 3.64 5.04
N GLY A 52 5.78 3.66 3.85
CA GLY A 52 5.66 2.50 2.98
C GLY A 52 7.00 1.86 2.67
N GLU A 53 7.93 2.65 2.14
CA GLU A 53 9.29 2.20 1.80
C GLU A 53 10.04 1.63 3.02
N ALA A 54 9.95 2.31 4.16
CA ALA A 54 10.59 1.84 5.39
C ALA A 54 9.99 0.51 5.89
N LEU A 55 8.69 0.28 5.69
CA LEU A 55 8.03 -0.97 6.05
C LEU A 55 8.37 -2.09 5.07
N ILE A 56 8.51 -1.81 3.77
CA ILE A 56 9.03 -2.77 2.78
C ILE A 56 10.44 -3.23 3.18
N ALA A 57 11.33 -2.29 3.49
CA ALA A 57 12.70 -2.60 3.90
C ALA A 57 12.75 -3.46 5.19
N GLN A 58 11.78 -3.27 6.11
CA GLN A 58 11.59 -4.13 7.29
C GLN A 58 10.92 -5.48 7.00
N ARG A 59 10.60 -5.78 5.73
CA ARG A 59 9.80 -6.95 5.30
C ARG A 59 8.39 -7.02 5.90
N ARG A 60 7.84 -5.88 6.31
CA ARG A 60 6.50 -5.73 6.89
C ARG A 60 5.48 -5.35 5.81
N PHE A 61 5.36 -6.21 4.80
CA PHE A 61 4.62 -5.92 3.57
C PHE A 61 3.14 -5.62 3.80
N ALA A 62 2.47 -6.37 4.69
CA ALA A 62 1.06 -6.12 5.00
C ALA A 62 0.81 -4.70 5.56
N GLU A 63 1.75 -4.19 6.36
CA GLU A 63 1.63 -2.86 6.97
C GLU A 63 2.04 -1.74 6.00
N ALA A 64 2.96 -2.02 5.07
CA ALA A 64 3.40 -1.06 4.05
C ALA A 64 2.29 -0.66 3.08
N ILE A 65 1.32 -1.55 2.83
CA ILE A 65 0.23 -1.31 1.88
C ILE A 65 -0.53 -0.03 2.24
N GLY A 66 -0.99 0.13 3.48
CA GLY A 66 -1.82 1.28 3.88
C GLY A 66 -1.21 2.65 3.54
N PRO A 67 0.02 2.94 4.02
CA PRO A 67 0.75 4.15 3.67
C PRO A 67 0.98 4.32 2.16
N LEU A 68 1.34 3.26 1.44
CA LEU A 68 1.54 3.33 -0.03
C LEU A 68 0.24 3.62 -0.78
N LYS A 69 -0.89 3.01 -0.38
CA LYS A 69 -2.22 3.33 -0.91
C LYS A 69 -2.53 4.82 -0.72
N ARG A 70 -2.23 5.35 0.47
CA ARG A 70 -2.46 6.75 0.82
C ARG A 70 -1.57 7.69 -0.01
N ALA A 71 -0.29 7.34 -0.20
CA ALA A 71 0.63 8.10 -1.04
C ALA A 71 0.14 8.18 -2.49
N VAL A 72 -0.24 7.05 -3.09
CA VAL A 72 -0.77 6.97 -4.46
C VAL A 72 -2.02 7.86 -4.66
N GLN A 73 -2.91 7.91 -3.67
CA GLN A 73 -4.12 8.75 -3.71
C GLN A 73 -3.82 10.25 -3.60
N LEU A 74 -2.78 10.62 -2.87
CA LEU A 74 -2.47 12.01 -2.54
C LEU A 74 -1.49 12.65 -3.53
N ILE A 75 -0.63 11.85 -4.17
CA ILE A 75 0.32 12.36 -5.17
C ILE A 75 -0.40 12.48 -6.52
N PRO A 76 -0.46 13.67 -7.13
CA PRO A 76 -1.09 13.83 -8.43
C PRO A 76 -0.21 13.26 -9.56
N PRO A 77 -0.82 12.66 -10.61
CA PRO A 77 -0.10 12.32 -11.84
C PRO A 77 0.62 13.54 -12.45
N PRO A 78 1.78 13.35 -13.10
CA PRO A 78 2.51 12.10 -13.32
C PRO A 78 3.46 11.70 -12.17
N HIS A 79 3.44 12.41 -11.04
CA HIS A 79 4.45 12.28 -9.97
C HIS A 79 4.22 11.06 -9.07
N ASN A 80 3.08 10.38 -9.19
CA ASN A 80 2.71 9.20 -8.38
C ASN A 80 3.26 7.87 -8.93
N ARG A 81 3.99 7.89 -10.04
CA ARG A 81 4.50 6.68 -10.69
C ARG A 81 5.42 5.86 -9.76
N GLU A 82 6.26 6.51 -8.97
CA GLU A 82 7.11 5.83 -7.98
C GLU A 82 6.28 5.17 -6.89
N ALA A 83 5.29 5.88 -6.32
CA ALA A 83 4.41 5.31 -5.30
C ALA A 83 3.60 4.10 -5.81
N TRP A 84 3.20 4.11 -7.08
CA TRP A 84 2.57 2.95 -7.72
C TRP A 84 3.51 1.76 -7.86
N LYS A 85 4.75 1.99 -8.28
CA LYS A 85 5.77 0.94 -8.37
C LYS A 85 6.05 0.31 -7.01
N SER A 86 6.26 1.13 -5.97
CA SER A 86 6.44 0.65 -4.60
C SER A 86 5.24 -0.15 -4.10
N LEU A 87 4.02 0.29 -4.41
CA LEU A 87 2.82 -0.47 -4.04
C LEU A 87 2.75 -1.82 -4.76
N GLY A 88 3.02 -1.86 -6.06
CA GLY A 88 3.06 -3.10 -6.85
C GLY A 88 4.14 -4.07 -6.35
N GLU A 89 5.35 -3.57 -6.10
CA GLU A 89 6.43 -4.35 -5.49
C GLU A 89 6.03 -4.89 -4.11
N CYS A 90 5.38 -4.07 -3.29
CA CYS A 90 4.91 -4.49 -1.97
C CYS A 90 3.92 -5.66 -2.06
N TYR A 91 2.99 -5.65 -3.01
CA TYR A 91 2.05 -6.75 -3.24
C TYR A 91 2.77 -8.01 -3.74
N ARG A 92 3.72 -7.86 -4.66
CA ARG A 92 4.56 -8.95 -5.15
C ARG A 92 5.35 -9.61 -4.02
N LEU A 93 5.97 -8.81 -3.15
CA LEU A 93 6.73 -9.29 -1.99
C LEU A 93 5.84 -9.93 -0.90
N ARG A 94 4.56 -9.53 -0.81
CA ARG A 94 3.57 -10.17 0.06
C ARG A 94 3.07 -11.50 -0.50
N GLY A 95 3.16 -11.69 -1.82
CA GLY A 95 2.76 -12.90 -2.55
C GLY A 95 1.52 -12.74 -3.43
N ASP A 96 0.96 -11.53 -3.57
CA ASP A 96 -0.22 -11.27 -4.40
C ASP A 96 0.19 -10.82 -5.81
N GLU A 97 0.73 -11.76 -6.58
CA GLU A 97 1.26 -11.51 -7.93
C GLU A 97 0.21 -10.86 -8.85
N GLU A 98 -1.02 -11.36 -8.80
CA GLU A 98 -2.14 -10.88 -9.63
C GLU A 98 -2.48 -9.41 -9.36
N LEU A 99 -2.42 -9.01 -8.09
CA LEU A 99 -2.62 -7.62 -7.69
C LEU A 99 -1.46 -6.74 -8.14
N ALA A 100 -0.22 -7.25 -8.04
CA ALA A 100 0.96 -6.52 -8.47
C ALA A 100 0.91 -6.24 -9.99
N ASP A 101 0.58 -7.24 -10.80
CA ASP A 101 0.46 -7.10 -12.26
C ASP A 101 -0.68 -6.15 -12.64
N MET A 102 -1.80 -6.21 -11.93
CA MET A 102 -2.90 -5.26 -12.11
C MET A 102 -2.44 -3.82 -11.82
N ILE A 103 -1.72 -3.60 -10.73
CA ILE A 103 -1.19 -2.29 -10.36
C ILE A 103 -0.21 -1.75 -11.40
N GLU A 104 0.69 -2.60 -11.89
CA GLU A 104 1.68 -2.24 -12.91
C GLU A 104 0.99 -1.77 -14.20
N LEU A 105 0.00 -2.54 -14.68
CA LEU A 105 -0.79 -2.20 -15.87
C LEU A 105 -1.48 -0.83 -15.77
N PHE A 106 -1.96 -0.45 -14.59
CA PHE A 106 -2.60 0.84 -14.37
C PHE A 106 -1.61 2.00 -14.15
N SER A 107 -0.41 1.71 -13.66
CA SER A 107 0.64 2.72 -13.42
C SER A 107 1.25 3.28 -14.71
N GLU A 108 1.16 2.53 -15.82
CA GLU A 108 1.73 2.89 -17.12
C GLU A 108 0.84 3.80 -17.96
N GLN A 109 -0.44 3.95 -17.61
CA GLN A 109 -1.36 4.78 -18.37
C GLN A 109 -1.04 6.27 -18.15
N ASP A 110 -0.69 6.99 -19.22
CA ASP A 110 -0.28 8.41 -19.21
C ASP A 110 -1.31 9.39 -18.64
N ASN A 111 -2.55 8.93 -18.43
CA ASN A 111 -3.64 9.71 -17.87
C ASN A 111 -4.60 8.80 -17.09
N PRO A 112 -4.34 8.45 -15.82
CA PRO A 112 -5.28 7.67 -15.03
C PRO A 112 -6.50 8.56 -14.77
N PRO A 113 -7.65 8.32 -15.43
CA PRO A 113 -8.69 9.33 -15.59
C PRO A 113 -9.54 9.39 -14.33
N GLU A 114 -9.21 10.22 -13.35
CA GLU A 114 -9.96 10.31 -12.06
C GLU A 114 -10.19 8.94 -11.36
N ALA A 115 -9.49 7.89 -11.80
CA ALA A 115 -9.83 6.49 -11.56
C ALA A 115 -8.95 5.83 -10.50
N VAL A 116 -7.96 6.54 -9.95
CA VAL A 116 -7.09 6.03 -8.88
C VAL A 116 -7.90 5.59 -7.64
N PRO A 117 -8.93 6.33 -7.18
CA PRO A 117 -9.84 5.83 -6.14
C PRO A 117 -10.65 4.62 -6.61
N ASN A 118 -11.08 4.60 -7.87
CA ASN A 118 -11.87 3.52 -8.45
C ASN A 118 -11.06 2.23 -8.60
N ILE A 119 -9.77 2.28 -8.96
CA ILE A 119 -8.91 1.10 -9.07
C ILE A 119 -8.70 0.50 -7.69
N MET A 120 -8.45 1.32 -6.67
CA MET A 120 -8.31 0.83 -5.30
C MET A 120 -9.62 0.27 -4.74
N GLN A 121 -10.75 0.85 -5.14
CA GLN A 121 -12.07 0.36 -4.78
C GLN A 121 -12.42 -0.93 -5.53
N ILE A 122 -12.08 -1.04 -6.82
CA ILE A 122 -12.21 -2.27 -7.62
C ILE A 122 -11.32 -3.35 -7.03
N LEU A 123 -10.05 -3.06 -6.71
CA LEU A 123 -9.11 -4.00 -6.11
C LEU A 123 -9.62 -4.52 -4.76
N ASN A 124 -10.14 -3.61 -3.92
CA ASN A 124 -10.72 -3.99 -2.64
C ASN A 124 -11.98 -4.87 -2.83
N ILE A 125 -12.83 -4.56 -3.82
CA ILE A 125 -14.02 -5.37 -4.12
C ILE A 125 -13.64 -6.73 -4.69
N THR A 126 -12.71 -6.80 -5.64
CA THR A 126 -12.21 -8.05 -6.24
C THR A 126 -11.63 -8.96 -5.18
N LEU A 127 -10.75 -8.45 -4.31
CA LEU A 127 -10.15 -9.24 -3.24
C LEU A 127 -11.20 -9.72 -2.21
N MET A 128 -12.19 -8.88 -1.89
CA MET A 128 -13.30 -9.28 -1.02
C MET A 128 -14.17 -10.37 -1.65
N LEU A 129 -14.38 -10.33 -2.97
CA LEU A 129 -15.16 -11.35 -3.67
C LEU A 129 -14.41 -12.67 -3.79
N GLU A 130 -13.10 -12.64 -4.06
CA GLU A 130 -12.25 -13.84 -4.09
C GLU A 130 -12.23 -14.54 -2.73
N GLN A 131 -12.01 -13.79 -1.63
CA GLN A 131 -12.05 -14.33 -0.28
C GLN A 131 -13.44 -14.92 0.08
N ALA A 132 -14.52 -14.25 -0.33
CA ALA A 132 -15.86 -14.75 -0.08
C ALA A 132 -16.20 -16.03 -0.87
N VAL A 133 -15.60 -16.22 -2.05
CA VAL A 133 -15.76 -17.44 -2.86
C VAL A 133 -14.94 -18.60 -2.28
N ASP A 134 -13.74 -18.33 -1.79
CA ASP A 134 -12.91 -19.35 -1.12
C ASP A 134 -13.53 -19.80 0.22
N ASP A 135 -14.07 -18.88 1.01
CA ASP A 135 -14.79 -19.21 2.25
C ASP A 135 -16.05 -20.04 1.98
N GLN A 136 -16.77 -19.79 0.87
CA GLN A 136 -17.93 -20.60 0.48
C GLN A 136 -17.56 -22.01 -0.01
N GLN A 137 -16.38 -22.21 -0.61
CA GLN A 137 -15.93 -23.56 -1.01
C GLN A 137 -15.43 -24.40 0.17
N ALA A 138 -14.99 -23.77 1.26
CA ALA A 138 -14.59 -24.48 2.48
C ALA A 138 -15.77 -25.12 3.22
N ASP A 139 -16.97 -24.51 3.13
CA ASP A 139 -18.19 -25.02 3.78
C ASP A 139 -18.89 -26.16 2.99
N ASP A 140 -18.62 -26.28 1.69
CA ASP A 140 -19.22 -27.32 0.81
C ASP A 140 -18.41 -28.63 0.75
N PHE A 141 -17.32 -28.76 1.53
CA PHE A 141 -16.52 -29.98 1.61
C PHE A 141 -16.82 -30.79 2.88
N ASP A 142 -18.09 -31.19 3.04
CA ASP A 142 -18.48 -32.26 3.97
C ASP A 142 -18.27 -33.61 3.26
N TRP A 143 -17.20 -34.32 3.63
CA TRP A 143 -17.04 -35.72 3.30
C TRP A 143 -18.15 -36.51 4.01
N GLY A 144 -19.28 -36.64 3.35
CA GLY A 144 -20.22 -37.71 3.64
C GLY A 144 -19.53 -39.06 3.41
N GLU A 145 -18.79 -39.52 4.42
CA GLU A 145 -18.46 -40.93 4.58
C GLU A 145 -19.78 -41.66 4.89
N HIS A 146 -20.47 -42.01 3.81
CA HIS A 146 -21.27 -43.22 3.77
C HIS A 146 -20.32 -44.42 3.97
N ASP A 147 -20.16 -44.83 5.22
CA ASP A 147 -19.82 -46.22 5.52
C ASP A 147 -21.10 -46.95 5.92
N ASP A 148 -21.85 -47.33 4.88
CA ASP A 148 -22.66 -48.54 4.90
C ASP A 148 -21.70 -49.72 5.00
N LEU A 149 -21.57 -50.34 6.17
CA LEU A 149 -21.08 -51.71 6.30
C LEU A 149 -21.95 -52.48 7.29
N ASP A 150 -22.92 -53.17 6.70
CA ASP A 150 -23.48 -54.47 7.07
C ASP A 150 -23.04 -55.07 8.43
N GLU A 151 -23.98 -55.17 9.38
CA GLU A 151 -24.46 -56.43 10.02
C GLU A 151 -25.56 -56.18 11.08
#